data_AF-A0A938D3N4-F1
#
_entry.id   AF-A0A938D3N4-F1
#
_cell.length_a   1.000
_cell.length_b   1.000
_cell.length_c   1.000
_cell.angle_alpha   90.00
_cell.angle_beta   90.00
_cell.angle_gamma   90.00
#
_symmetry.space_group_name_H-M   'P 1'
#
loop_
_entity.id
_entity.type
_entity.pdbx_description
1 polymer ?
#
loop_
_entity_poly.entity_id
_entity_poly.type
_entity_poly.pdbx_seq_one_letter_code
_entity_poly.pdbx_strand_id
1 'polypeptide(L)'
;RRRLDFAQAMRDEEGLEVYAHVPPRGVGSIGHWRATEHPFRNTVVLKAIAHLPWPERLERLREPALRAEAIVESRAEPDSFFRSFTFDQLFELTPDFDYEPDPTTLSLAARAAASGEDPFGLAWDIMTANEGNGMIWGPLTNYKAGDLSTVRELLQHPLTLTSLSDGGAHSTRICDSAGTTFMLAHWCRDRKRGPTLPVEQVVRMLSRDTAFAYGMRDRGVLAPGYLADLNVIDFDRLKLHSPHLADDFPGGALRLLQKADGYEATIKRGKVTFRNGEHCGLYPGGVVRGPQAARAPANETTN
;
A
#
# COMPACT_ATOMS: atom_id res chain seq x y z
N ARG A 1 1.20 10.27 19.74
CA ARG A 1 1.02 10.66 21.16
C ARG A 1 -0.28 11.43 21.40
N ARG A 2 -0.38 12.73 21.11
CA ARG A 2 -1.62 13.54 21.34
C ARG A 2 -2.97 12.87 20.97
N ARG A 3 -3.05 12.20 19.81
CA ARG A 3 -4.27 11.47 19.38
C ARG A 3 -4.56 10.22 20.22
N LEU A 4 -3.53 9.53 20.70
CA LEU A 4 -3.66 8.39 21.60
C LEU A 4 -4.04 8.85 23.00
N ASP A 5 -3.46 9.96 23.47
CA ASP A 5 -3.82 10.56 24.77
C ASP A 5 -5.31 10.96 24.78
N PHE A 6 -5.80 11.52 23.66
CA PHE A 6 -7.24 11.78 23.47
C PHE A 6 -8.07 10.49 23.51
N ALA A 7 -7.67 9.44 22.76
CA ALA A 7 -8.39 8.18 22.75
C ALA A 7 -8.44 7.52 24.15
N GLN A 8 -7.37 7.66 24.93
CA GLN A 8 -7.28 7.17 26.30
C GLN A 8 -8.23 7.94 27.21
N ALA A 9 -8.24 9.28 27.14
CA ALA A 9 -9.15 10.11 27.91
C ALA A 9 -10.63 9.78 27.60
N MET A 10 -11.00 9.62 26.33
CA MET A 10 -12.35 9.22 25.94
C MET A 10 -12.75 7.85 26.51
N ARG A 11 -11.81 6.92 26.65
CA ARG A 11 -12.07 5.61 27.26
C ARG A 11 -12.24 5.73 28.77
N ASP A 12 -11.35 6.45 29.43
CA ASP A 12 -11.30 6.50 30.90
C ASP A 12 -12.39 7.39 31.50
N GLU A 13 -12.71 8.50 30.85
CA GLU A 13 -13.63 9.52 31.37
C GLU A 13 -15.08 9.29 30.88
N GLU A 14 -15.25 8.87 29.63
CA GLU A 14 -16.56 8.76 28.97
C GLU A 14 -16.99 7.30 28.69
N GLY A 15 -16.10 6.32 28.94
CA GLY A 15 -16.37 4.91 28.63
C GLY A 15 -16.48 4.62 27.13
N LEU A 16 -15.94 5.49 26.27
CA LEU A 16 -16.03 5.37 24.81
C LEU A 16 -14.87 4.55 24.23
N GLU A 17 -15.19 3.61 23.35
CA GLU A 17 -14.19 2.86 22.58
C GLU A 17 -13.72 3.68 21.38
N VAL A 18 -12.62 4.43 21.56
CA VAL A 18 -11.97 5.21 20.51
C VAL A 18 -10.66 4.54 20.09
N TYR A 19 -10.49 4.34 18.78
CA TYR A 19 -9.27 3.75 18.21
C TYR A 19 -8.63 4.71 17.21
N ALA A 20 -7.32 4.87 17.30
CA ALA A 20 -6.53 5.53 16.28
C ALA A 20 -6.20 4.56 15.14
N HIS A 21 -6.43 4.98 13.91
CA HIS A 21 -6.12 4.16 12.74
C HIS A 21 -4.67 4.35 12.30
N VAL A 22 -3.98 3.24 12.07
CA VAL A 22 -2.56 3.20 11.73
C VAL A 22 -2.38 2.44 10.41
N PRO A 23 -1.89 3.09 9.34
CA PRO A 23 -1.49 2.39 8.13
C PRO A 23 -0.36 1.39 8.42
N PRO A 24 -0.34 0.21 7.79
CA PRO A 24 0.63 -0.83 8.10
C PRO A 24 2.05 -0.52 7.61
N ARG A 25 2.21 0.50 6.75
CA ARG A 25 3.50 0.98 6.22
C ARG A 25 3.44 2.47 5.91
N GLY A 26 4.51 3.00 5.33
CA GLY A 26 4.49 4.31 4.69
C GLY A 26 3.37 4.38 3.64
N VAL A 27 2.42 5.30 3.83
CA VAL A 27 1.46 5.68 2.78
C VAL A 27 2.21 6.61 1.85
N GLY A 28 2.32 6.27 0.58
CA GLY A 28 3.16 7.02 -0.35
C GLY A 28 2.55 7.22 -1.72
N SER A 29 3.01 8.29 -2.36
CA SER A 29 2.64 8.64 -3.73
C SER A 29 3.58 7.90 -4.69
N ILE A 30 3.01 7.36 -5.75
CA ILE A 30 3.74 6.69 -6.83
C ILE A 30 3.84 7.66 -8.01
N GLY A 31 5.06 7.97 -8.41
CA GLY A 31 5.40 8.73 -9.61
C GLY A 31 5.60 7.79 -10.79
N HIS A 32 4.88 8.04 -11.89
CA HIS A 32 4.97 7.28 -13.14
C HIS A 32 4.50 8.14 -14.32
N TRP A 33 5.08 7.99 -15.52
CA TRP A 33 4.76 8.82 -16.70
C TRP A 33 3.28 8.90 -17.09
N ARG A 34 2.55 7.82 -16.82
CA ARG A 34 1.11 7.67 -17.11
C ARG A 34 0.22 7.84 -15.87
N ALA A 35 0.79 8.12 -14.70
CA ALA A 35 0.02 8.39 -13.49
C ALA A 35 -0.39 9.87 -13.38
N THR A 36 -1.37 10.16 -12.53
CA THR A 36 -1.81 11.53 -12.20
C THR A 36 -0.67 12.42 -11.69
N GLU A 37 0.27 11.86 -10.92
CA GLU A 37 1.42 12.58 -10.36
C GLU A 37 2.71 11.96 -10.91
N HIS A 38 3.63 12.80 -11.38
CA HIS A 38 5.02 12.43 -11.61
C HIS A 38 5.88 13.70 -11.65
N PRO A 39 7.17 13.60 -11.32
CA PRO A 39 8.01 14.77 -11.07
C PRO A 39 8.17 15.80 -12.21
N PHE A 40 7.91 15.42 -13.45
CA PHE A 40 8.08 16.27 -14.65
C PHE A 40 6.76 16.70 -15.28
N ARG A 41 5.61 16.46 -14.63
CA ARG A 41 4.28 16.64 -15.24
C ARG A 41 3.99 18.06 -15.72
N ASN A 42 4.47 19.06 -14.99
CA ASN A 42 4.15 20.46 -15.25
C ASN A 42 5.10 21.16 -16.23
N THR A 43 6.12 20.48 -16.76
CA THR A 43 7.03 21.05 -17.75
C THR A 43 6.32 21.33 -19.08
N VAL A 44 6.72 22.41 -19.75
CA VAL A 44 6.22 22.83 -21.06
C VAL A 44 6.48 21.74 -22.09
N VAL A 45 7.67 21.13 -22.07
CA VAL A 45 8.04 20.06 -23.01
C VAL A 45 7.18 18.80 -22.87
N LEU A 46 6.78 18.42 -21.65
CA LEU A 46 5.87 17.28 -21.45
C LEU A 46 4.44 17.61 -21.85
N LYS A 47 3.98 18.84 -21.55
CA LYS A 47 2.66 19.33 -21.99
C LYS A 47 2.55 19.34 -23.53
N ALA A 48 3.63 19.70 -24.23
CA ALA A 48 3.67 19.73 -25.68
C ALA A 48 3.45 18.35 -26.32
N ILE A 49 3.89 17.26 -25.67
CA ILE A 49 3.75 15.89 -26.20
C ILE A 49 2.57 15.11 -25.59
N ALA A 50 1.82 15.69 -24.65
CA ALA A 50 0.78 14.99 -23.89
C ALA A 50 -0.37 14.43 -24.76
N HIS A 51 -0.61 15.04 -25.92
CA HIS A 51 -1.63 14.65 -26.89
C HIS A 51 -1.26 13.43 -27.73
N LEU A 52 0.02 13.05 -27.78
CA LEU A 52 0.49 11.92 -28.58
C LEU A 52 0.06 10.57 -27.94
N PRO A 53 -0.16 9.51 -28.75
CA PRO A 53 -0.31 8.15 -28.26
C PRO A 53 0.90 7.72 -27.40
N TRP A 54 0.70 6.81 -26.45
CA TRP A 54 1.77 6.39 -25.53
C TRP A 54 3.05 5.91 -26.22
N PRO A 55 3.02 5.07 -27.28
CA PRO A 55 4.25 4.66 -27.96
C PRO A 55 5.06 5.84 -28.50
N GLU A 56 4.39 6.82 -29.10
CA GLU A 56 5.05 8.03 -29.61
C GLU A 56 5.58 8.90 -28.47
N ARG A 57 4.81 9.07 -27.39
CA ARG A 57 5.27 9.78 -26.18
C ARG A 57 6.53 9.14 -25.62
N LEU A 58 6.59 7.81 -25.54
CA LEU A 58 7.74 7.09 -25.02
C LEU A 58 9.00 7.32 -25.86
N GLU A 59 8.87 7.36 -27.20
CA GLU A 59 10.02 7.73 -28.04
C GLU A 59 10.50 9.16 -27.79
N ARG A 60 9.58 10.11 -27.62
CA ARG A 60 9.93 11.48 -27.22
C ARG A 60 10.65 11.53 -25.88
N LEU A 61 10.22 10.72 -24.90
CA LEU A 61 10.85 10.64 -23.57
C LEU A 61 12.28 10.08 -23.59
N ARG A 62 12.67 9.39 -24.66
CA ARG A 62 14.04 8.89 -24.87
C ARG A 62 14.96 9.92 -25.50
N GLU A 63 14.44 11.05 -25.99
CA GLU A 63 15.23 12.12 -26.59
C GLU A 63 16.09 12.83 -25.53
N PRO A 64 17.43 12.85 -25.66
CA PRO A 64 18.29 13.51 -24.68
C PRO A 64 18.03 15.02 -24.54
N ALA A 65 17.64 15.68 -25.64
CA ALA A 65 17.29 17.10 -25.63
C ALA A 65 16.04 17.39 -24.77
N LEU A 66 14.99 16.58 -24.95
CA LEU A 66 13.75 16.72 -24.19
C LEU A 66 13.97 16.47 -22.69
N ARG A 67 14.77 15.44 -22.35
CA ARG A 67 15.21 15.19 -20.97
C ARG A 67 15.95 16.40 -20.38
N ALA A 68 16.91 16.97 -21.10
CA ALA A 68 17.69 18.11 -20.63
C ALA A 68 16.80 19.34 -20.37
N GLU A 69 15.90 19.67 -21.30
CA GLU A 69 14.94 20.76 -21.16
C GLU A 69 13.99 20.55 -19.97
N ALA A 70 13.43 19.34 -19.83
CA ALA A 70 12.53 19.01 -18.74
C ALA A 70 13.22 19.16 -17.36
N ILE A 71 14.49 18.76 -17.24
CA ILE A 71 15.26 18.92 -16.01
C ILE A 71 15.47 20.40 -15.67
N VAL A 72 15.78 21.25 -16.66
CA VAL A 72 15.94 22.69 -16.45
C VAL A 72 14.62 23.30 -15.98
N GLU A 73 13.51 22.97 -16.63
CA GLU A 73 12.19 23.47 -16.27
C GLU A 73 11.75 23.01 -14.87
N SER A 74 11.93 21.72 -14.53
CA SER A 74 11.58 21.20 -13.21
C SER A 74 12.39 21.80 -12.06
N ARG A 75 13.62 22.27 -12.32
CA ARG A 75 14.39 23.03 -11.32
C ARG A 75 13.86 24.43 -11.11
N ALA A 76 13.46 25.10 -12.19
CA ALA A 76 12.90 26.44 -12.12
C ALA A 76 11.52 26.45 -11.47
N GLU A 77 10.68 25.47 -11.82
CA GLU A 77 9.32 25.32 -11.30
C GLU A 77 9.02 23.85 -10.94
N PRO A 78 9.32 23.42 -9.70
CA PRO A 78 9.07 22.05 -9.27
C PRO A 78 7.58 21.71 -9.28
N ASP A 79 7.25 20.50 -9.74
CA ASP A 79 5.90 19.93 -9.71
C ASP A 79 5.39 19.66 -8.27
N SER A 80 4.09 19.42 -8.08
CA SER A 80 3.52 19.02 -6.78
C SER A 80 4.22 17.80 -6.19
N PHE A 81 4.66 16.86 -7.04
CA PHE A 81 5.42 15.70 -6.59
C PHE A 81 6.75 16.11 -5.94
N PHE A 82 7.57 16.93 -6.62
CA PHE A 82 8.84 17.42 -6.07
C PHE A 82 8.68 18.46 -4.95
N ARG A 83 7.52 19.12 -4.83
CA ARG A 83 7.21 19.96 -3.67
C ARG A 83 6.85 19.13 -2.43
N SER A 84 6.33 17.91 -2.64
CA SER A 84 5.92 17.01 -1.57
C SER A 84 7.09 16.19 -1.02
N PHE A 85 8.14 15.97 -1.83
CA PHE A 85 9.27 15.11 -1.48
C PHE A 85 10.59 15.74 -1.90
N THR A 86 11.57 15.66 -1.01
CA THR A 86 12.96 15.86 -1.38
C THR A 86 13.56 14.57 -1.93
N PHE A 87 14.67 14.62 -2.66
CA PHE A 87 15.27 13.42 -3.28
C PHE A 87 15.77 12.38 -2.27
N ASP A 88 16.04 12.77 -1.02
CA ASP A 88 16.35 11.85 0.09
C ASP A 88 15.12 11.05 0.56
N GLN A 89 13.92 11.41 0.09
CA GLN A 89 12.66 10.74 0.39
C GLN A 89 12.08 9.98 -0.81
N LEU A 90 12.77 10.01 -1.96
CA LEU A 90 12.32 9.32 -3.17
C LEU A 90 13.10 8.03 -3.35
N PHE A 91 12.39 6.96 -3.71
CA PHE A 91 12.95 5.63 -3.88
C PHE A 91 12.44 5.00 -5.17
N GLU A 92 13.30 4.23 -5.85
CA GLU A 92 12.88 3.42 -6.99
C GLU A 92 12.05 2.22 -6.53
N LEU A 93 10.89 2.00 -7.13
CA LEU A 93 10.08 0.79 -6.92
C LEU A 93 10.61 -0.35 -7.81
N THR A 94 11.67 -1.01 -7.34
CA THR A 94 12.22 -2.21 -8.01
C THR A 94 11.26 -3.41 -7.88
N PRO A 95 11.43 -4.50 -8.66
CA PRO A 95 10.57 -5.69 -8.56
C PRO A 95 10.54 -6.38 -7.18
N ASP A 96 11.62 -6.26 -6.40
CA ASP A 96 11.74 -6.80 -5.05
C ASP A 96 11.75 -5.67 -3.99
N PHE A 97 11.03 -4.58 -4.27
CA PHE A 97 11.02 -3.41 -3.41
C PHE A 97 10.49 -3.72 -2.01
N ASP A 98 11.28 -3.38 -1.00
CA ASP A 98 10.87 -3.36 0.39
C ASP A 98 10.38 -1.95 0.75
N TYR A 99 9.17 -1.84 1.28
CA TYR A 99 8.57 -0.57 1.73
C TYR A 99 9.16 -0.05 3.06
N GLU A 100 10.33 -0.57 3.47
CA GLU A 100 11.22 0.00 4.49
C GLU A 100 12.63 0.29 3.90
N PRO A 101 12.76 1.02 2.76
CA PRO A 101 14.06 1.25 2.13
C PRO A 101 14.96 2.11 3.00
N ASP A 102 16.26 1.80 3.05
CA ASP A 102 17.23 2.61 3.77
C ASP A 102 17.48 3.95 3.03
N PRO A 103 17.09 5.10 3.60
CA PRO A 103 17.29 6.40 2.95
C PRO A 103 18.75 6.76 2.73
N THR A 104 19.67 6.19 3.52
CA THR A 104 21.11 6.52 3.43
C THR A 104 21.80 5.89 2.22
N THR A 105 21.18 4.86 1.62
CA THR A 105 21.76 4.10 0.51
C THR A 105 20.83 4.00 -0.70
N LEU A 106 19.52 3.94 -0.49
CA LEU A 106 18.53 3.67 -1.55
C LEU A 106 17.75 4.89 -2.01
N SER A 107 17.84 6.02 -1.30
CA SER A 107 17.20 7.25 -1.77
C SER A 107 17.83 7.74 -3.08
N LEU A 108 17.05 8.45 -3.90
CA LEU A 108 17.56 9.04 -5.14
C LEU A 108 18.72 10.00 -4.87
N ALA A 109 18.68 10.75 -3.75
CA ALA A 109 19.80 11.61 -3.34
C ALA A 109 21.08 10.81 -3.04
N ALA A 110 20.97 9.75 -2.22
CA ALA A 110 22.12 8.91 -1.87
C ALA A 110 22.72 8.22 -3.09
N ARG A 111 21.86 7.68 -3.97
CA ARG A 111 22.28 7.04 -5.22
C ARG A 111 22.97 8.02 -6.17
N ALA A 112 22.37 9.18 -6.41
CA ALA A 112 22.93 10.20 -7.29
C ALA A 112 24.29 10.71 -6.76
N ALA A 113 24.42 10.89 -5.45
CA ALA A 113 25.70 11.26 -4.84
C ALA A 113 26.77 10.16 -5.03
N ALA A 114 26.39 8.89 -4.92
CA ALA A 114 27.32 7.76 -5.09
C ALA A 114 27.75 7.56 -6.56
N SER A 115 26.88 7.82 -7.54
CA SER A 115 27.18 7.69 -8.98
C SER A 115 27.74 8.97 -9.61
N GLY A 116 27.71 10.11 -8.92
CA GLY A 116 28.07 11.42 -9.48
C GLY A 116 27.06 11.93 -10.51
N GLU A 117 25.84 11.40 -10.49
CA GLU A 117 24.77 11.75 -11.40
C GLU A 117 23.88 12.86 -10.82
N ASP A 118 23.06 13.44 -11.69
CA ASP A 118 22.04 14.41 -11.27
C ASP A 118 20.77 13.68 -10.76
N PRO A 119 20.25 13.98 -9.56
CA PRO A 119 19.04 13.31 -9.05
C PRO A 119 17.78 13.51 -9.90
N PHE A 120 17.63 14.63 -10.62
CA PHE A 120 16.52 14.76 -11.59
C PHE A 120 16.74 13.81 -12.76
N GLY A 121 17.97 13.75 -13.28
CA GLY A 121 18.36 12.79 -14.31
C GLY A 121 18.07 11.34 -13.89
N LEU A 122 18.48 10.95 -12.68
CA LEU A 122 18.21 9.62 -12.14
C LEU A 122 16.70 9.34 -12.05
N ALA A 123 15.89 10.30 -11.60
CA ALA A 123 14.44 10.15 -11.57
C ALA A 123 13.83 9.95 -12.97
N TRP A 124 14.33 10.68 -13.97
CA TRP A 124 13.93 10.54 -15.37
C TRP A 124 14.25 9.14 -15.89
N ASP A 125 15.47 8.68 -15.65
CA ASP A 125 15.99 7.42 -16.17
C ASP A 125 15.25 6.24 -15.53
N ILE A 126 14.99 6.30 -14.23
CA ILE A 126 14.15 5.32 -13.51
C ILE A 126 12.78 5.21 -14.18
N MET A 127 12.05 6.32 -14.34
CA MET A 127 10.69 6.24 -14.90
C MET A 127 10.67 5.81 -16.36
N THR A 128 11.72 6.13 -17.12
CA THR A 128 11.84 5.77 -18.55
C THR A 128 12.27 4.32 -18.77
N ALA A 129 12.85 3.68 -17.74
CA ALA A 129 13.19 2.26 -17.77
C ALA A 129 11.96 1.36 -18.00
N ASN A 130 12.20 0.11 -18.38
CA ASN A 130 11.17 -0.91 -18.60
C ASN A 130 10.04 -0.42 -19.53
N GLU A 131 10.41 0.17 -20.67
CA GLU A 131 9.47 0.75 -21.64
C GLU A 131 8.57 1.83 -21.03
N GLY A 132 9.14 2.65 -20.14
CA GLY A 132 8.43 3.72 -19.44
C GLY A 132 7.52 3.25 -18.31
N ASN A 133 7.70 2.00 -17.84
CA ASN A 133 6.94 1.44 -16.71
C ASN A 133 7.66 1.59 -15.35
N GLY A 134 8.83 2.23 -15.31
CA GLY A 134 9.53 2.48 -14.06
C GLY A 134 8.76 3.41 -13.13
N MET A 135 8.88 3.18 -11.83
CA MET A 135 8.12 3.89 -10.80
C MET A 135 9.02 4.42 -9.70
N ILE A 136 8.65 5.57 -9.16
CA ILE A 136 9.27 6.18 -7.98
C ILE A 136 8.23 6.23 -6.86
N TRP A 137 8.61 5.88 -5.65
CA TRP A 137 7.78 6.00 -4.46
C TRP A 137 8.30 7.08 -3.53
N GLY A 138 7.40 7.94 -3.07
CA GLY A 138 7.64 8.93 -2.01
C GLY A 138 6.67 8.70 -0.85
N PRO A 139 7.13 8.35 0.36
CA PRO A 139 6.27 8.16 1.52
C PRO A 139 5.76 9.51 2.05
N LEU A 140 4.44 9.75 1.95
CA LEU A 140 3.76 10.94 2.46
C LEU A 140 3.69 10.95 3.99
N THR A 141 3.53 9.77 4.60
CA THR A 141 3.40 9.62 6.05
C THR A 141 4.14 8.36 6.52
N ASN A 142 4.30 8.23 7.83
CA ASN A 142 4.79 7.00 8.48
C ASN A 142 6.20 6.55 8.09
N TYR A 143 7.03 7.45 7.53
CA TYR A 143 8.43 7.15 7.18
C TYR A 143 9.41 8.28 7.53
N LYS A 144 9.00 9.24 8.36
CA LYS A 144 9.83 10.39 8.73
C LYS A 144 11.14 10.00 9.43
N ALA A 145 11.13 8.90 10.18
CA ALA A 145 12.33 8.39 10.86
C ALA A 145 13.30 7.68 9.90
N GLY A 146 12.91 7.46 8.64
CA GLY A 146 13.68 6.66 7.69
C GLY A 146 13.55 5.14 7.91
N ASP A 147 12.63 4.71 8.78
CA ASP A 147 12.26 3.32 9.04
C ASP A 147 10.79 3.23 9.50
N LEU A 148 10.32 2.01 9.76
CA LEU A 148 8.96 1.74 10.25
C LEU A 148 8.90 1.54 11.77
N SER A 149 9.94 1.90 12.54
CA SER A 149 9.95 1.71 14.01
C SER A 149 8.75 2.36 14.70
N THR A 150 8.39 3.58 14.28
CA THR A 150 7.22 4.31 14.78
C THR A 150 5.91 3.60 14.42
N VAL A 151 5.82 3.03 13.21
CA VAL A 151 4.65 2.26 12.79
C VAL A 151 4.51 1.01 13.65
N ARG A 152 5.62 0.29 13.90
CA ARG A 152 5.63 -0.88 14.77
C ARG A 152 5.15 -0.57 16.18
N GLU A 153 5.63 0.53 16.77
CA GLU A 153 5.19 0.98 18.10
C GLU A 153 3.67 1.25 18.09
N LEU A 154 3.20 2.01 17.10
CA LEU A 154 1.79 2.35 16.98
C LEU A 154 0.93 1.11 16.77
N LEU A 155 1.29 0.18 15.90
CA LEU A 155 0.54 -1.06 15.66
C LEU A 155 0.36 -1.90 16.93
N GLN A 156 1.29 -1.85 17.87
CA GLN A 156 1.21 -2.61 19.13
C GLN A 156 0.41 -1.89 20.22
N HIS A 157 0.05 -0.62 20.01
CA HIS A 157 -0.65 0.16 21.02
C HIS A 157 -2.12 -0.29 21.14
N PRO A 158 -2.65 -0.53 22.35
CA PRO A 158 -3.98 -1.09 22.56
C PRO A 158 -5.14 -0.22 22.05
N LEU A 159 -4.89 1.08 21.86
CA LEU A 159 -5.84 2.03 21.29
C LEU A 159 -5.68 2.23 19.78
N THR A 160 -5.11 1.26 19.07
CA THR A 160 -4.92 1.37 17.63
C THR A 160 -5.51 0.21 16.87
N LEU A 161 -5.86 0.49 15.62
CA LEU A 161 -6.28 -0.50 14.64
C LEU A 161 -5.48 -0.30 13.37
N THR A 162 -5.06 -1.41 12.76
CA THR A 162 -4.54 -1.36 11.39
C THR A 162 -5.69 -1.04 10.42
N SER A 163 -5.51 0.01 9.60
CA SER A 163 -6.55 0.50 8.68
C SER A 163 -5.90 1.42 7.63
N LEU A 164 -6.71 2.23 6.93
CA LEU A 164 -6.26 3.27 6.00
C LEU A 164 -5.53 2.73 4.76
N SER A 165 -6.01 1.63 4.18
CA SER A 165 -5.51 1.19 2.87
C SER A 165 -5.86 2.16 1.74
N ASP A 166 -6.96 2.92 1.88
CA ASP A 166 -7.46 3.91 0.90
C ASP A 166 -7.42 3.43 -0.58
N GLY A 167 -7.53 2.11 -0.75
CA GLY A 167 -7.28 1.44 -2.02
C GLY A 167 -8.36 1.79 -3.04
N GLY A 168 -7.94 2.30 -4.20
CA GLY A 168 -8.82 2.65 -5.31
C GLY A 168 -9.37 4.08 -5.29
N ALA A 169 -9.32 4.80 -4.16
CA ALA A 169 -9.74 6.22 -4.11
C ALA A 169 -8.81 7.12 -4.94
N HIS A 170 -7.51 6.82 -4.89
CA HIS A 170 -6.46 7.54 -5.60
C HIS A 170 -5.85 6.65 -6.69
N SER A 171 -6.68 6.29 -7.68
CA SER A 171 -6.45 5.15 -8.60
C SER A 171 -5.05 5.06 -9.21
N THR A 172 -4.39 6.17 -9.57
CA THR A 172 -3.01 6.13 -10.12
C THR A 172 -1.95 6.78 -9.22
N ARG A 173 -2.27 7.10 -7.96
CA ARG A 173 -1.36 7.83 -7.06
C ARG A 173 -0.93 6.98 -5.86
N ILE A 174 -1.83 6.18 -5.28
CA ILE A 174 -1.55 5.38 -4.07
C ILE A 174 -1.98 3.93 -4.34
N CYS A 175 -1.17 2.96 -3.91
CA CYS A 175 -1.46 1.54 -4.05
C CYS A 175 -1.27 0.82 -2.70
N ASP A 176 -2.19 1.05 -1.77
CA ASP A 176 -2.08 0.55 -0.38
C ASP A 176 -3.14 -0.52 -0.03
N SER A 177 -3.92 -0.98 -1.02
CA SER A 177 -4.85 -2.12 -0.88
C SER A 177 -4.16 -3.41 -0.44
N ALA A 178 -2.86 -3.55 -0.71
CA ALA A 178 -2.04 -4.68 -0.30
C ALA A 178 -1.55 -4.63 1.15
N GLY A 179 -2.01 -3.65 1.95
CA GLY A 179 -1.56 -3.46 3.33
C GLY A 179 -1.72 -4.70 4.22
N THR A 180 -2.73 -5.54 3.99
CA THR A 180 -2.94 -6.78 4.75
C THR A 180 -1.91 -7.87 4.42
N THR A 181 -1.53 -8.02 3.15
CA THR A 181 -0.43 -8.89 2.73
C THR A 181 0.90 -8.37 3.27
N PHE A 182 1.13 -7.05 3.22
CA PHE A 182 2.32 -6.45 3.83
C PHE A 182 2.40 -6.73 5.33
N MET A 183 1.27 -6.66 6.05
CA MET A 183 1.22 -7.03 7.47
C MET A 183 1.71 -8.45 7.73
N LEU A 184 1.29 -9.42 6.91
CA LEU A 184 1.69 -10.81 7.10
C LEU A 184 3.14 -11.06 6.63
N ALA A 185 3.53 -10.55 5.46
CA ALA A 185 4.86 -10.80 4.91
C ALA A 185 5.94 -10.00 5.66
N HIS A 186 5.86 -8.67 5.64
CA HIS A 186 6.90 -7.82 6.23
C HIS A 186 6.91 -7.91 7.75
N TRP A 187 5.80 -7.63 8.43
CA TRP A 187 5.83 -7.55 9.89
C TRP A 187 6.06 -8.88 10.58
N CYS A 188 5.66 -10.02 10.00
CA CYS A 188 5.87 -11.32 10.64
C CYS A 188 7.14 -12.04 10.17
N ARG A 189 7.63 -11.79 8.95
CA ARG A 189 8.67 -12.62 8.33
C ARG A 189 9.82 -11.83 7.69
N ASP A 190 9.55 -10.85 6.84
CA ASP A 190 10.56 -10.29 5.92
C ASP A 190 11.28 -9.05 6.44
N ARG A 191 10.80 -8.43 7.53
CA ARG A 191 11.40 -7.20 8.06
C ARG A 191 12.87 -7.39 8.42
N LYS A 192 13.74 -6.56 7.82
CA LYS A 192 15.20 -6.60 8.03
C LYS A 192 15.69 -5.56 9.04
N ARG A 193 14.98 -4.42 9.17
CA ARG A 193 15.43 -3.25 9.94
C ARG A 193 14.72 -3.15 11.28
N GLY A 194 14.89 -4.19 12.10
CA GLY A 194 14.37 -4.26 13.46
C GLY A 194 13.44 -5.47 13.68
N PRO A 195 12.80 -5.56 14.86
CA PRO A 195 12.03 -6.73 15.24
C PRO A 195 10.74 -6.90 14.42
N THR A 196 10.38 -8.16 14.18
CA THR A 196 9.07 -8.59 13.65
C THR A 196 7.99 -8.55 14.74
N LEU A 197 6.78 -8.97 14.38
CA LEU A 197 5.62 -9.21 15.24
C LEU A 197 5.22 -10.70 15.13
N PRO A 198 4.69 -11.31 16.21
CA PRO A 198 4.15 -12.66 16.14
C PRO A 198 2.97 -12.76 15.17
N VAL A 199 2.90 -13.88 14.43
CA VAL A 199 1.87 -14.09 13.39
C VAL A 199 0.46 -14.08 13.98
N GLU A 200 0.26 -14.67 15.15
CA GLU A 200 -1.02 -14.70 15.85
C GLU A 200 -1.48 -13.30 16.28
N GLN A 201 -0.53 -12.41 16.62
CA GLN A 201 -0.83 -11.03 16.95
C GLN A 201 -1.29 -10.27 15.69
N VAL A 202 -0.59 -10.43 14.57
CA VAL A 202 -0.96 -9.77 13.30
C VAL A 202 -2.28 -10.32 12.75
N VAL A 203 -2.51 -11.64 12.83
CA VAL A 203 -3.79 -12.25 12.46
C VAL A 203 -4.91 -11.68 13.32
N ARG A 204 -4.73 -11.57 14.65
CA ARG A 204 -5.71 -10.96 15.56
C ARG A 204 -6.04 -9.51 15.16
N MET A 205 -5.02 -8.71 14.84
CA MET A 205 -5.16 -7.33 14.39
C MET A 205 -5.99 -7.21 13.11
N LEU A 206 -5.74 -8.08 12.13
CA LEU A 206 -6.39 -8.07 10.81
C LEU A 206 -7.79 -8.71 10.81
N SER A 207 -8.16 -9.42 11.87
CA SER A 207 -9.40 -10.20 11.94
C SER A 207 -10.28 -9.77 13.10
N ARG A 208 -10.08 -10.35 14.29
CA ARG A 208 -10.88 -10.12 15.49
C ARG A 208 -10.93 -8.64 15.89
N ASP A 209 -9.77 -8.00 16.02
CA ASP A 209 -9.69 -6.65 16.60
C ASP A 209 -10.41 -5.64 15.67
N THR A 210 -10.17 -5.72 14.36
CA THR A 210 -10.92 -4.94 13.37
C THR A 210 -12.42 -5.26 13.41
N ALA A 211 -12.82 -6.53 13.37
CA ALA A 211 -14.24 -6.89 13.34
C ALA A 211 -14.98 -6.39 14.58
N PHE A 212 -14.37 -6.53 15.75
CA PHE A 212 -14.97 -6.17 17.03
C PHE A 212 -15.10 -4.65 17.20
N ALA A 213 -14.12 -3.88 16.70
CA ALA A 213 -14.19 -2.42 16.70
C ALA A 213 -15.39 -1.89 15.90
N TYR A 214 -15.81 -2.60 14.85
CA TYR A 214 -17.02 -2.29 14.08
C TYR A 214 -18.29 -3.00 14.58
N GLY A 215 -18.25 -3.61 15.76
CA GLY A 215 -19.39 -4.34 16.35
C GLY A 215 -19.75 -5.64 15.64
N MET A 216 -18.87 -6.18 14.79
CA MET A 216 -19.08 -7.44 14.06
C MET A 216 -18.53 -8.62 14.86
N ARG A 217 -19.31 -9.13 15.82
CA ARG A 217 -18.90 -10.22 16.73
C ARG A 217 -19.25 -11.62 16.22
N ASP A 218 -19.66 -11.74 14.95
CA ASP A 218 -19.98 -13.00 14.27
C ASP A 218 -18.86 -13.46 13.31
N ARG A 219 -17.72 -12.75 13.25
CA ARG A 219 -16.57 -13.02 12.36
C ARG A 219 -15.26 -12.59 13.00
N GLY A 220 -14.16 -12.82 12.28
CA GLY A 220 -12.81 -12.49 12.74
C GLY A 220 -12.23 -13.48 13.75
N VAL A 221 -12.96 -14.56 14.06
CA VAL A 221 -12.52 -15.66 14.93
C VAL A 221 -12.87 -16.97 14.25
N LEU A 222 -11.95 -17.94 14.28
CA LEU A 222 -12.19 -19.30 13.83
C LEU A 222 -12.75 -20.14 14.99
N ALA A 223 -14.07 -20.22 15.09
CA ALA A 223 -14.77 -21.00 16.11
C ALA A 223 -16.17 -21.41 15.64
N PRO A 224 -16.78 -22.47 16.21
CA PRO A 224 -18.18 -22.80 15.95
C PRO A 224 -19.11 -21.59 16.19
N GLY A 225 -20.11 -21.43 15.32
CA GLY A 225 -21.06 -20.30 15.39
C GLY A 225 -20.63 -19.01 14.69
N TYR A 226 -19.35 -18.89 14.31
CA TYR A 226 -18.83 -17.77 13.52
C TYR A 226 -18.99 -18.00 12.02
N LEU A 227 -18.97 -16.92 11.23
CA LEU A 227 -18.95 -17.01 9.77
C LEU A 227 -17.67 -17.69 9.29
N ALA A 228 -17.83 -18.59 8.32
CA ALA A 228 -16.74 -19.22 7.59
C ALA A 228 -16.10 -18.24 6.58
N ASP A 229 -15.54 -17.15 7.10
CA ASP A 229 -14.75 -16.15 6.40
C ASP A 229 -13.27 -16.40 6.70
N LEU A 230 -12.55 -17.03 5.77
CA LEU A 230 -11.24 -17.62 6.02
C LEU A 230 -10.26 -17.29 4.89
N ASN A 231 -8.97 -17.27 5.21
CA ASN A 231 -7.90 -17.38 4.24
C ASN A 231 -7.06 -18.61 4.58
N VAL A 232 -6.65 -19.36 3.55
CA VAL A 232 -5.61 -20.38 3.62
C VAL A 232 -4.40 -19.82 2.90
N ILE A 233 -3.28 -19.71 3.62
CA ILE A 233 -2.09 -19.00 3.17
C ILE A 233 -0.90 -19.94 3.33
N ASP A 234 -0.20 -20.20 2.22
CA ASP A 234 1.15 -20.73 2.21
C ASP A 234 2.08 -19.60 2.67
N PHE A 235 2.38 -19.62 3.97
CA PHE A 235 3.08 -18.52 4.62
C PHE A 235 4.53 -18.39 4.18
N ASP A 236 5.18 -19.48 3.74
CA ASP A 236 6.55 -19.44 3.23
C ASP A 236 6.59 -18.85 1.82
N ARG A 237 5.55 -19.08 1.01
CA ARG A 237 5.45 -18.55 -0.36
C ARG A 237 4.75 -17.20 -0.46
N LEU A 238 4.23 -16.65 0.65
CA LEU A 238 3.56 -15.35 0.67
C LEU A 238 4.52 -14.27 0.16
N LYS A 239 4.20 -13.61 -0.96
CA LYS A 239 5.04 -12.54 -1.53
C LYS A 239 4.15 -11.41 -2.00
N LEU A 240 4.49 -10.18 -1.64
CA LEU A 240 3.89 -8.98 -2.20
C LEU A 240 4.75 -8.50 -3.37
N HIS A 241 4.16 -8.33 -4.55
CA HIS A 241 4.86 -7.87 -5.75
C HIS A 241 4.84 -6.35 -5.85
N SER A 242 5.67 -5.78 -6.73
CA SER A 242 5.63 -4.35 -7.02
C SER A 242 4.33 -3.93 -7.72
N PRO A 243 3.88 -2.69 -7.52
CA PRO A 243 2.68 -2.18 -8.18
C PRO A 243 2.91 -2.05 -9.70
N HIS A 244 1.83 -2.17 -10.46
CA HIS A 244 1.81 -1.91 -11.91
C HIS A 244 0.55 -1.11 -12.28
N LEU A 245 0.59 -0.41 -13.41
CA LEU A 245 -0.60 0.21 -13.97
C LEU A 245 -1.39 -0.80 -14.80
N ALA A 246 -2.70 -0.82 -14.58
CA ALA A 246 -3.67 -1.52 -15.40
C ALA A 246 -4.59 -0.51 -16.08
N ASP A 247 -5.00 -0.84 -17.30
CA ASP A 247 -5.91 -0.06 -18.16
C ASP A 247 -7.32 -0.67 -18.27
N ASP A 248 -7.68 -1.47 -17.26
CA ASP A 248 -8.96 -2.17 -17.16
C ASP A 248 -10.02 -1.39 -16.37
N PHE A 249 -9.78 -0.12 -16.07
CA PHE A 249 -10.73 0.70 -15.31
C PHE A 249 -11.91 1.12 -16.21
N PRO A 250 -13.14 1.13 -15.68
CA PRO A 250 -14.30 1.65 -16.41
C PRO A 250 -14.03 3.06 -16.97
N GLY A 251 -14.34 3.27 -18.24
CA GLY A 251 -14.10 4.55 -18.93
C GLY A 251 -12.67 4.76 -19.45
N GLY A 252 -11.82 3.72 -19.43
CA GLY A 252 -10.47 3.76 -20.01
C GLY A 252 -9.43 4.49 -19.15
N ALA A 253 -9.77 4.77 -17.88
CA ALA A 253 -8.80 5.31 -16.93
C ALA A 253 -7.78 4.23 -16.52
N LEU A 254 -6.64 4.67 -15.98
CA LEU A 254 -5.65 3.75 -15.42
C LEU A 254 -5.87 3.58 -13.91
N ARG A 255 -5.42 2.45 -13.38
CA ARG A 255 -5.31 2.23 -11.93
C ARG A 255 -4.04 1.46 -11.57
N LEU A 256 -3.54 1.67 -10.36
CA LEU A 256 -2.46 0.90 -9.77
C LEU A 256 -3.04 -0.36 -9.13
N LEU A 257 -2.45 -1.50 -9.50
CA LEU A 257 -2.73 -2.80 -8.90
C LEU A 257 -1.45 -3.38 -8.34
N GLN A 258 -1.58 -4.14 -7.26
CA GLN A 258 -0.47 -4.85 -6.63
C GLN A 258 -0.93 -6.28 -6.35
N LYS A 259 -0.25 -7.25 -6.96
CA LYS A 259 -0.55 -8.68 -6.80
C LYS A 259 0.23 -9.28 -5.64
N ALA A 260 -0.25 -10.42 -5.16
CA ALA A 260 0.44 -11.22 -4.15
C ALA A 260 0.34 -12.71 -4.45
N ASP A 261 1.38 -13.45 -4.11
CA ASP A 261 1.41 -14.92 -4.13
C ASP A 261 1.20 -15.49 -2.72
N GLY A 262 0.98 -16.81 -2.63
CA GLY A 262 0.86 -17.53 -1.36
C GLY A 262 -0.56 -17.67 -0.81
N TYR A 263 -1.55 -16.99 -1.38
CA TYR A 263 -2.96 -17.23 -1.04
C TYR A 263 -3.49 -18.47 -1.76
N GLU A 264 -3.65 -19.58 -1.04
CA GLU A 264 -4.22 -20.82 -1.60
C GLU A 264 -5.74 -20.73 -1.72
N ALA A 265 -6.41 -20.13 -0.74
CA ALA A 265 -7.86 -19.97 -0.76
C ALA A 265 -8.29 -18.71 -0.01
N THR A 266 -9.25 -17.99 -0.58
CA THR A 266 -10.07 -17.03 0.17
C THR A 266 -11.50 -17.54 0.18
N ILE A 267 -12.08 -17.62 1.36
CA ILE A 267 -13.40 -18.22 1.61
C ILE A 267 -14.27 -17.16 2.27
N LYS A 268 -15.46 -16.95 1.73
CA LYS A 268 -16.46 -16.05 2.30
C LYS A 268 -17.75 -16.83 2.52
N ARG A 269 -18.24 -16.86 3.76
CA ARG A 269 -19.42 -17.65 4.17
C ARG A 269 -19.38 -19.11 3.68
N GLY A 270 -18.20 -19.74 3.74
CA GLY A 270 -18.00 -21.12 3.33
C GLY A 270 -17.92 -21.35 1.80
N LYS A 271 -17.92 -20.29 0.99
CA LYS A 271 -17.74 -20.37 -0.47
C LYS A 271 -16.35 -19.86 -0.84
N VAL A 272 -15.61 -20.62 -1.64
CA VAL A 272 -14.28 -20.25 -2.13
C VAL A 272 -14.42 -19.17 -3.20
N THR A 273 -14.00 -17.95 -2.89
CA THR A 273 -14.07 -16.80 -3.81
C THR A 273 -12.78 -16.61 -4.59
N PHE A 274 -11.64 -17.05 -4.03
CA PHE A 274 -10.36 -17.10 -4.74
C PHE A 274 -9.68 -18.45 -4.51
N ARG A 275 -8.96 -18.92 -5.53
CA ARG A 275 -8.12 -20.12 -5.49
C ARG A 275 -6.79 -19.78 -6.14
N ASN A 276 -5.68 -19.94 -5.43
CA ASN A 276 -4.33 -19.64 -5.93
C ASN A 276 -4.21 -18.23 -6.55
N GLY A 277 -4.79 -17.22 -5.88
CA GLY A 277 -4.81 -15.83 -6.36
C GLY A 277 -5.85 -15.50 -7.45
N GLU A 278 -6.52 -16.49 -8.04
CA GLU A 278 -7.50 -16.28 -9.11
C GLU A 278 -8.95 -16.25 -8.59
N HIS A 279 -9.75 -15.31 -9.10
CA HIS A 279 -11.14 -15.14 -8.67
C HIS A 279 -12.04 -16.24 -9.26
N CYS A 280 -12.79 -16.93 -8.41
CA CYS A 280 -13.66 -18.05 -8.79
C CYS A 280 -15.04 -17.64 -9.35
N GLY A 281 -15.31 -16.33 -9.51
CA GLY A 281 -16.60 -15.83 -10.02
C GLY A 281 -17.74 -15.83 -9.00
N LEU A 282 -17.47 -16.11 -7.72
CA LEU A 282 -18.48 -16.13 -6.66
C LEU A 282 -18.46 -14.84 -5.85
N TYR A 283 -19.65 -14.26 -5.63
CA TYR A 283 -19.84 -13.02 -4.87
C TYR A 283 -20.75 -13.22 -3.64
N PRO A 284 -20.40 -14.10 -2.68
CA PRO A 284 -21.23 -14.43 -1.51
C PRO A 284 -21.27 -13.32 -0.44
N GLY A 285 -20.83 -12.10 -0.79
CA GLY A 285 -20.89 -10.93 0.06
C GLY A 285 -22.33 -10.49 0.33
N GLY A 286 -22.52 -9.71 1.38
CA GLY A 286 -23.83 -9.16 1.72
C GLY A 286 -23.68 -7.93 2.60
N VAL A 287 -24.70 -7.06 2.54
CA VAL A 287 -24.73 -5.82 3.32
C VAL A 287 -24.88 -6.15 4.81
N VAL A 288 -23.93 -5.66 5.62
CA VAL A 288 -23.96 -5.78 7.09
C VAL A 288 -24.78 -4.63 7.65
N ARG A 289 -25.77 -4.92 8.51
CA ARG A 289 -26.66 -3.92 9.11
C ARG A 289 -26.48 -3.87 10.62
N GLY A 290 -25.78 -2.84 11.08
CA GLY A 290 -25.51 -2.64 12.51
C GLY A 290 -24.65 -3.75 13.13
N PRO A 291 -24.56 -3.75 14.47
CA PRO A 291 -23.82 -4.77 15.21
C PRO A 291 -24.28 -6.19 14.87
N GLN A 292 -23.34 -7.12 14.81
CA GLN A 292 -23.60 -8.54 14.54
C GLN A 292 -23.16 -9.39 15.74
N ALA A 293 -23.88 -10.46 16.03
CA ALA A 293 -23.55 -11.42 17.09
C ALA A 293 -23.34 -12.82 16.50
N ALA A 294 -22.35 -13.55 17.02
CA ALA A 294 -22.15 -14.96 16.66
C ALA A 294 -23.42 -15.76 16.95
N ARG A 295 -23.70 -16.76 16.11
CA ARG A 295 -24.82 -17.67 16.35
C ARG A 295 -24.43 -18.66 17.44
N ALA A 296 -25.40 -19.09 18.25
CA ALA A 296 -25.19 -20.27 19.08
C ALA A 296 -24.78 -21.45 18.19
N PRO A 297 -23.80 -22.26 18.59
CA PRO A 297 -23.50 -23.50 17.87
C PRO A 297 -24.79 -24.31 17.77
N ALA A 298 -25.03 -24.93 16.61
CA ALA A 298 -26.14 -25.86 16.50
C ALA A 298 -25.92 -26.95 17.55
N ASN A 299 -26.87 -27.13 18.47
CA ASN A 299 -26.82 -28.25 19.41
C ASN A 299 -26.73 -29.52 18.56
N GLU A 300 -25.63 -30.26 18.71
CA GLU A 300 -25.55 -31.63 18.23
C GLU A 300 -26.73 -32.37 18.87
N THR A 301 -27.78 -32.57 18.09
CA THR A 301 -28.87 -33.45 18.47
C THR A 301 -28.25 -34.83 18.35
N THR A 302 -27.80 -35.36 19.49
CA THR A 302 -27.39 -36.75 19.67
C THR A 302 -28.50 -37.64 19.13
N ASN A 303 -28.22 -38.31 18.01
CA ASN A 303 -28.94 -39.51 17.57
C ASN A 303 -28.18 -40.74 18.04
#